data_AF-A0A448WVY4-F1
#
_entry.id   AF-A0A448WVY4-F1
#
_cell.length_a   1.000
_cell.length_b   1.000
_cell.length_c   1.000
_cell.angle_alpha   90.00
_cell.angle_beta   90.00
_cell.angle_gamma   90.00
#
_symmetry.space_group_name_H-M   'P 1'
#
loop_
_entity.id
_entity.type
_entity.pdbx_description
1 polymer ?
#
loop_
_entity_poly.entity_id
_entity_poly.type
_entity_poly.pdbx_seq_one_letter_code
_entity_poly.pdbx_strand_id
1 'polypeptide(L)'
;MRPSNRTVNLKGAKTVSIKTTGNEKNRYSVVLGCAADGTKLKPMLIFKRKTFPKEEIPDGILLHMHEKGWMDTDGMQIWFKKIFGCRPRALLNKPTLLVFYSFRGHLTEDVKKIA
;
A
#
# COMPACT_ATOMS: atom_id res chain seq x y z
N MET A 1 4.53 6.87 11.51
CA MET A 1 5.99 6.94 11.70
C MET A 1 6.25 7.01 13.18
N ARG A 2 7.06 6.10 13.75
CA ARG A 2 7.46 6.20 15.16
C ARG A 2 8.70 7.09 15.26
N PRO A 3 8.84 7.93 16.29
CA PRO A 3 10.04 8.73 16.49
C PRO A 3 11.25 7.82 16.71
N SER A 4 12.41 8.28 16.24
CA SER A 4 13.69 7.62 16.49
C SER A 4 13.91 7.42 17.99
N ASN A 5 14.52 6.30 18.38
CA ASN A 5 14.95 6.07 19.76
C ASN A 5 16.21 6.88 20.13
N ARG A 6 16.72 7.69 19.20
CA ARG A 6 17.88 8.56 19.39
C ARG A 6 17.50 10.00 19.13
N THR A 7 17.80 10.86 20.10
CA THR A 7 17.62 12.31 20.01
C THR A 7 18.97 13.00 20.11
N VAL A 8 19.11 14.17 19.47
CA VAL A 8 20.30 15.03 19.58
C VAL A 8 19.82 16.37 20.13
N ASN A 9 20.43 16.84 21.21
CA ASN A 9 20.12 18.13 21.83
C ASN A 9 21.37 18.74 22.47
N LEU A 10 21.30 20.00 22.87
CA LEU A 10 22.36 20.69 23.60
C LEU A 10 22.65 19.97 24.93
N LYS A 11 23.94 19.86 25.27
CA LYS A 11 24.41 19.25 26.52
C LYS A 11 23.86 20.03 27.71
N GLY A 12 23.20 19.33 28.65
CA GLY A 12 22.56 19.94 29.83
C GLY A 12 21.07 20.26 29.67
N ALA A 13 20.46 19.97 28.51
CA ALA A 13 19.03 20.13 28.34
C ALA A 13 18.23 19.20 29.29
N LYS A 14 17.35 19.79 30.12
CA LYS A 14 16.46 19.05 31.04
C LYS A 14 15.29 18.38 30.32
N THR A 15 14.93 18.87 29.15
CA THR A 15 13.79 18.37 28.36
C THR A 15 14.18 18.34 26.88
N VAL A 16 13.92 17.22 26.22
CA VAL A 16 14.12 17.05 24.78
C VAL A 16 12.74 16.87 24.13
N SER A 17 12.28 17.89 23.40
CA SER A 17 10.99 17.82 22.69
C SER A 17 11.14 16.97 21.43
N ILE A 18 10.27 15.98 21.27
CA ILE A 18 10.19 15.16 20.06
C ILE A 18 9.03 15.69 19.22
N LYS A 19 9.34 16.24 18.03
CA LYS A 19 8.32 16.60 17.06
C LYS A 19 7.79 15.32 16.41
N THR A 20 6.52 15.01 16.66
CA THR A 20 5.81 13.94 15.99
C THR A 20 4.66 14.54 15.17
N THR A 21 4.14 13.81 14.20
CA THR A 21 3.02 14.29 13.38
C THR A 21 1.66 14.13 14.08
N GLY A 22 1.64 13.66 15.33
CA GLY A 22 0.40 13.30 16.04
C GLY A 22 -0.33 12.07 15.48
N ASN A 23 0.14 11.52 14.35
CA ASN A 23 -0.56 10.49 13.57
C ASN A 23 -0.03 9.07 13.79
N GLU A 24 0.70 8.82 14.88
CA GLU A 24 1.46 7.58 15.06
C GLU A 24 0.59 6.32 15.19
N LYS A 25 -0.64 6.49 15.67
CA LYS A 25 -1.62 5.42 15.83
C LYS A 25 -2.38 5.14 14.53
N ASN A 26 -2.39 6.09 13.59
CA ASN A 26 -3.04 5.90 12.30
C ASN A 26 -2.07 5.17 11.37
N ARG A 27 -2.47 3.95 11.03
CA ARG A 27 -1.75 3.08 10.10
C ARG A 27 -2.63 2.80 8.90
N TYR A 28 -2.02 2.81 7.73
CA TYR A 28 -2.61 2.35 6.49
C TYR A 28 -1.59 1.40 5.85
N SER A 29 -2.08 0.47 5.03
CA SER A 29 -1.23 -0.44 4.28
C SER A 29 -1.00 0.13 2.88
N VAL A 30 0.20 -0.10 2.33
CA VAL A 30 0.53 0.30 0.97
C VAL A 30 0.92 -0.93 0.19
N VAL A 31 0.31 -1.11 -0.98
CA VAL A 31 0.64 -2.18 -1.92
C VAL A 31 1.46 -1.55 -3.03
N LEU A 32 2.69 -2.02 -3.15
CA LEU A 32 3.65 -1.58 -4.16
C LEU A 32 3.98 -2.75 -5.08
N GLY A 33 4.27 -2.44 -6.33
CA GLY A 33 4.76 -3.42 -7.29
C GLY A 33 5.62 -2.74 -8.34
N CYS A 34 6.51 -3.51 -8.96
CA CYS A 34 7.34 -3.05 -10.06
C CYS A 34 7.57 -4.20 -11.04
N ALA A 35 7.87 -3.85 -12.29
CA ALA A 35 8.29 -4.78 -13.32
C ALA A 35 9.82 -4.88 -13.36
N ALA A 36 10.34 -5.94 -14.01
CA ALA A 36 11.77 -6.19 -14.12
C ALA A 36 12.54 -5.08 -14.88
N ASP A 37 11.86 -4.32 -15.73
CA ASP A 37 12.43 -3.17 -16.45
C ASP A 37 12.46 -1.88 -15.62
N GLY A 38 12.13 -1.96 -14.33
CA GLY A 38 12.10 -0.82 -13.42
C GLY A 38 10.79 -0.03 -13.44
N THR A 39 9.83 -0.38 -14.30
CA THR A 39 8.51 0.27 -14.31
C THR A 39 7.81 0.05 -12.97
N LYS A 40 7.50 1.13 -12.26
CA LYS A 40 6.73 1.09 -11.01
C LYS A 40 5.25 1.05 -11.34
N LEU A 41 4.51 0.18 -10.65
CA LEU A 41 3.06 0.15 -10.72
C LEU A 41 2.46 1.26 -9.87
N LYS A 42 1.24 1.67 -10.24
CA LYS A 42 0.43 2.58 -9.43
C LYS A 42 0.28 2.01 -8.01
N PRO A 43 0.63 2.75 -6.93
CA PRO A 43 0.45 2.28 -5.57
C PRO A 43 -1.04 2.17 -5.21
N MET A 44 -1.39 1.18 -4.38
CA MET A 44 -2.68 1.14 -3.69
C MET A 44 -2.49 1.46 -2.21
N LEU A 45 -3.30 2.38 -1.68
CA LEU A 45 -3.36 2.69 -0.25
C LEU A 45 -4.62 2.06 0.34
N ILE A 46 -4.45 1.23 1.36
CA ILE A 46 -5.53 0.57 2.08
C ILE A 46 -5.72 1.25 3.43
N PHE A 47 -6.81 1.98 3.59
CA PHE A 47 -7.17 2.61 4.86
C PHE A 47 -8.08 1.73 5.69
N LYS A 48 -7.79 1.65 6.99
CA LYS A 48 -8.62 0.97 7.99
C LYS A 48 -9.89 1.76 8.30
N ARG A 49 -10.90 1.72 7.43
CA ARG A 49 -12.20 2.40 7.58
C ARG A 49 -13.20 1.92 6.52
N LYS A 50 -14.47 2.28 6.67
CA LYS A 50 -15.57 1.90 5.74
C LYS A 50 -15.90 2.99 4.71
N THR A 51 -15.74 4.25 5.06
CA THR A 51 -16.16 5.40 4.23
C THR A 51 -14.99 5.97 3.44
N PHE A 52 -15.23 6.56 2.28
CA PHE A 52 -14.20 7.30 1.54
C PHE A 52 -13.93 8.69 2.13
N PRO A 53 -12.69 9.21 2.06
CA PRO A 53 -12.39 10.57 2.50
C PRO A 53 -13.12 11.57 1.61
N LYS A 54 -13.46 12.72 2.16
CA LYS A 54 -14.04 13.83 1.40
C LYS A 54 -12.97 14.66 0.69
N GLU A 55 -11.71 14.47 1.07
CA GLU A 55 -10.58 15.14 0.47
C GLU A 55 -10.34 14.63 -0.95
N GLU A 56 -9.78 15.51 -1.79
CA GLU A 56 -9.33 15.13 -3.11
C GLU A 56 -8.17 14.13 -3.01
N ILE A 57 -8.26 13.06 -3.79
CA ILE A 57 -7.25 12.01 -3.79
C ILE A 57 -6.21 12.37 -4.86
N PRO A 58 -4.91 12.44 -4.51
CA PRO A 58 -3.88 12.71 -5.50
C PRO A 58 -3.91 11.72 -6.66
N ASP A 59 -3.72 12.25 -7.86
CA ASP A 59 -3.58 11.43 -9.06
C ASP A 59 -2.43 10.42 -8.93
N GLY A 60 -2.60 9.28 -9.58
CA GLY A 60 -1.59 8.23 -9.56
C GLY A 60 -1.59 7.37 -8.29
N ILE A 61 -2.64 7.45 -7.46
CA ILE A 61 -2.85 6.55 -6.33
C ILE A 61 -4.21 5.87 -6.44
N LEU A 62 -4.29 4.57 -6.12
CA LEU A 62 -5.55 3.89 -5.92
C LEU A 62 -5.88 3.81 -4.44
N LEU A 63 -7.00 4.41 -4.04
CA LEU A 63 -7.47 4.36 -2.67
C LEU A 63 -8.45 3.20 -2.46
N HIS A 64 -8.21 2.38 -1.44
CA HIS A 64 -9.07 1.26 -1.05
C HIS A 64 -9.43 1.35 0.44
N MET A 65 -10.72 1.24 0.74
CA MET A 65 -11.25 1.25 2.11
C MET A 65 -11.51 -0.18 2.56
N HIS A 66 -10.90 -0.59 3.66
CA HIS A 66 -11.09 -1.93 4.22
C HIS A 66 -11.23 -1.85 5.74
N GLU A 67 -12.24 -2.51 6.34
CA GLU A 67 -12.56 -2.40 7.77
C GLU A 67 -11.39 -2.76 8.71
N LYS A 68 -10.56 -3.72 8.30
CA LYS A 68 -9.34 -4.15 9.03
C LYS A 68 -8.04 -3.51 8.52
N GLY A 69 -8.05 -2.79 7.40
CA GLY A 69 -6.87 -2.11 6.84
C GLY A 69 -5.79 -3.02 6.23
N TRP A 70 -6.13 -4.24 5.84
CA TRP A 70 -5.22 -5.22 5.22
C TRP A 70 -5.70 -5.60 3.81
N MET A 71 -4.85 -6.26 3.03
CA MET A 71 -5.22 -6.83 1.73
C MET A 71 -6.02 -8.11 1.94
N ASP A 72 -7.13 -8.29 1.25
CA ASP A 72 -7.92 -9.53 1.23
C ASP A 72 -8.21 -9.94 -0.23
N THR A 73 -9.05 -10.96 -0.43
CA THR A 73 -9.43 -11.43 -1.77
C THR A 73 -10.01 -10.30 -2.63
N ASP A 74 -10.91 -9.49 -2.08
CA ASP A 74 -11.57 -8.40 -2.81
C ASP A 74 -10.58 -7.29 -3.16
N GLY A 75 -9.71 -6.93 -2.21
CA GLY A 75 -8.60 -6.00 -2.43
C GLY A 75 -7.66 -6.48 -3.53
N MET A 76 -7.35 -7.79 -3.57
CA MET A 76 -6.55 -8.38 -4.64
C MET A 76 -7.24 -8.29 -6.00
N GLN A 77 -8.54 -8.61 -6.08
CA GLN A 77 -9.30 -8.47 -7.33
C GLN A 77 -9.30 -7.02 -7.85
N ILE A 78 -9.48 -6.06 -6.96
CA ILE A 78 -9.41 -4.63 -7.30
C ILE A 78 -8.01 -4.27 -7.79
N TRP A 79 -6.96 -4.73 -7.11
CA TRP A 79 -5.57 -4.47 -7.47
C TRP A 79 -5.23 -5.05 -8.84
N PHE A 80 -5.61 -6.30 -9.10
CA PHE A 80 -5.42 -6.94 -10.41
C PHE A 80 -6.12 -6.17 -11.51
N LYS A 81 -7.39 -5.82 -11.33
CA LYS A 81 -8.19 -5.14 -12.35
C LYS A 81 -7.70 -3.72 -12.63
N LYS A 82 -7.39 -2.94 -11.59
CA LYS A 82 -7.15 -1.48 -11.72
C LYS A 82 -5.67 -1.09 -11.78
N ILE A 83 -4.76 -1.96 -11.35
CA ILE A 83 -3.33 -1.68 -11.31
C ILE A 83 -2.58 -2.65 -12.21
N PHE A 84 -2.63 -3.95 -11.93
CA PHE A 84 -1.82 -4.91 -12.68
C PHE A 84 -2.27 -5.03 -14.14
N GLY A 85 -3.58 -5.19 -14.38
CA GLY A 85 -4.17 -5.27 -15.72
C GLY A 85 -4.10 -3.97 -16.52
N CYS A 86 -3.87 -2.83 -15.84
CA CYS A 86 -3.68 -1.53 -16.46
C CYS A 86 -2.20 -1.13 -16.54
N ARG A 87 -1.26 -2.03 -16.19
CA ARG A 87 0.17 -1.72 -16.23
C ARG A 87 0.63 -1.47 -17.66
N PRO A 88 1.71 -0.67 -17.85
CA PRO A 88 2.34 -0.56 -19.16
C PRO A 88 2.63 -1.94 -19.75
N ARG A 89 2.30 -2.13 -21.02
CA ARG A 89 2.45 -3.40 -21.75
C ARG A 89 1.50 -4.53 -21.34
N ALA A 90 0.48 -4.29 -20.52
CA ALA A 90 -0.53 -5.29 -20.17
C ALA A 90 -1.20 -5.93 -21.40
N LEU A 91 -1.47 -5.13 -22.44
CA LEU A 91 -2.14 -5.57 -23.67
C LEU A 91 -1.28 -6.45 -24.59
N LEU A 92 0.03 -6.58 -24.33
CA LEU A 92 0.91 -7.40 -25.17
C LEU A 92 0.70 -8.91 -24.97
N ASN A 93 -0.13 -9.33 -24.00
CA ASN A 93 -0.44 -10.72 -23.67
C ASN A 93 0.79 -11.64 -23.58
N LYS A 94 1.93 -11.08 -23.20
CA LYS A 94 3.16 -11.85 -22.98
C LYS A 94 3.05 -12.62 -21.67
N PRO A 95 3.60 -13.85 -21.60
CA PRO A 95 3.74 -14.57 -20.35
C PRO A 95 4.37 -13.65 -19.30
N THR A 96 3.69 -13.48 -18.17
CA THR A 96 4.14 -12.61 -17.08
C THR A 96 4.27 -13.46 -15.83
N LEU A 97 5.39 -13.29 -15.11
CA LEU A 97 5.56 -13.84 -13.77
C LEU A 97 5.25 -12.75 -12.76
N LEU A 98 4.36 -13.05 -11.82
CA LEU A 98 4.02 -12.18 -10.70
C LEU A 98 4.43 -12.86 -9.40
N VAL A 99 5.24 -12.17 -8.61
CA VAL A 99 5.78 -12.70 -7.34
C VAL A 99 5.19 -11.92 -6.18
N PHE A 100 4.56 -12.64 -5.26
CA PHE A 100 4.03 -12.12 -4.00
C PHE A 100 4.52 -12.97 -2.83
N TYR A 101 4.45 -12.40 -1.63
CA TYR A 101 4.58 -13.19 -0.41
C TYR A 101 3.34 -14.08 -0.20
N SER A 102 3.51 -15.14 0.58
CA SER A 102 2.50 -16.19 0.82
C SER A 102 1.40 -15.78 1.82
N PHE A 103 0.92 -14.53 1.75
CA PHE A 103 -0.20 -14.08 2.56
C PHE A 103 -1.45 -14.90 2.26
N ARG A 104 -2.27 -15.23 3.27
CA ARG A 104 -3.50 -16.00 3.04
C ARG A 104 -4.44 -15.34 2.03
N GLY A 105 -4.57 -14.01 2.05
CA GLY A 105 -5.39 -13.27 1.09
C GLY A 105 -4.89 -13.36 -0.36
N HIS A 106 -3.63 -13.70 -0.60
CA HIS A 106 -3.07 -13.86 -1.95
C HIS A 106 -3.21 -15.29 -2.48
N LEU A 107 -3.46 -16.26 -1.59
CA LEU A 107 -3.45 -17.68 -1.90
C LEU A 107 -4.85 -18.27 -2.06
N THR A 108 -5.90 -17.44 -2.02
CA THR A 108 -7.27 -17.89 -2.21
C THR A 108 -7.50 -18.34 -3.66
N GLU A 109 -8.37 -19.30 -3.88
CA GLU A 109 -8.66 -19.83 -5.22
C GLU A 109 -9.22 -18.74 -6.15
N ASP A 110 -9.99 -17.79 -5.61
CA ASP A 110 -10.52 -16.68 -6.39
C ASP A 110 -9.42 -15.73 -6.87
N VAL A 111 -8.37 -15.51 -6.06
CA VAL A 111 -7.20 -14.75 -6.51
C VAL A 111 -6.39 -15.52 -7.54
N LYS A 112 -6.22 -16.84 -7.37
CA LYS A 112 -5.49 -17.66 -8.36
C LYS A 112 -6.19 -17.71 -9.73
N LYS A 113 -7.53 -17.68 -9.77
CA LYS A 113 -8.30 -17.69 -11.02
C LYS A 113 -8.13 -16.42 -11.86
N ILE A 114 -7.76 -15.30 -11.23
CA ILE A 114 -7.60 -14.01 -11.91
C ILE A 114 -6.14 -13.59 -12.13
N ALA A 115 -5.20 -14.35 -11.56
CA ALA A 115 -3.76 -14.13 -11.69
C ALA A 115 -3.24 -14.82 -12.94
#